data_AF-A0A543CCT8-F1
#
_entry.id   AF-A0A543CCT8-F1
#
_cell.length_a   1.000
_cell.length_b   1.000
_cell.length_c   1.000
_cell.angle_alpha   90.00
_cell.angle_beta   90.00
_cell.angle_gamma   90.00
#
_symmetry.space_group_name_H-M   'P 1'
#
loop_
_entity.id
_entity.type
_entity.pdbx_description
1 polymer ?
#
loop_
_entity_poly.entity_id
_entity_poly.type
_entity_poly.pdbx_seq_one_letter_code
_entity_poly.pdbx_strand_id
1 'polypeptide(L)'
;MRCAMCGSERLSPVGELVSGGKWQDRLELRFGRQGLLKARPTFDAGFARACRDCGALFTFLSRDSRKRLDAIADDLTDVEGRPTAPA
;
A
#
# COMPACT_ATOMS: atom_id res chain seq x y z
N MET A 1 -2.06 -10.84 -13.44
CA MET A 1 -1.49 -10.57 -12.10
C MET A 1 -1.15 -11.89 -11.46
N ARG A 2 0.09 -12.08 -11.02
CA ARG A 2 0.55 -13.28 -10.32
C ARG A 2 0.81 -12.95 -8.85
N CYS A 3 0.65 -13.93 -7.98
CA CYS A 3 1.05 -13.83 -6.59
C CYS A 3 2.56 -13.58 -6.53
N ALA A 4 2.97 -12.45 -5.96
CA ALA A 4 4.40 -12.13 -5.83
C ALA A 4 5.16 -13.08 -4.89
N MET A 5 4.44 -13.83 -4.05
CA MET A 5 5.02 -14.77 -3.09
C MET A 5 5.24 -16.17 -3.67
N CYS A 6 4.29 -16.69 -4.48
CA CYS A 6 4.35 -18.07 -4.99
C CYS A 6 4.14 -18.22 -6.51
N GLY A 7 3.94 -17.13 -7.25
CA GLY A 7 3.76 -17.14 -8.71
C GLY A 7 2.37 -17.54 -9.21
N SER A 8 1.46 -18.00 -8.34
CA SER A 8 0.12 -18.45 -8.73
C SER A 8 -0.74 -17.34 -9.38
N GLU A 9 -1.57 -17.73 -10.36
CA GLU A 9 -2.57 -16.88 -11.01
C GLU A 9 -3.96 -16.95 -10.33
N ARG A 10 -4.13 -17.82 -9.33
CA ARG A 10 -5.40 -18.05 -8.62
C ARG A 10 -5.59 -17.01 -7.51
N LEU A 11 -5.79 -15.75 -7.91
CA LEU A 11 -6.11 -14.64 -6.99
C LEU A 11 -7.63 -14.53 -6.77
N SER A 12 -8.04 -14.08 -5.59
CA SER A 12 -9.43 -13.71 -5.31
C SER A 12 -9.88 -12.49 -6.13
N PRO A 13 -11.20 -12.24 -6.21
CA PRO A 13 -11.71 -10.90 -6.48
C PRO A 13 -11.15 -9.86 -5.50
N VAL A 14 -11.21 -8.59 -5.88
CA VAL A 14 -10.89 -7.49 -4.96
C VAL A 14 -11.96 -7.45 -3.86
N GLY A 15 -11.53 -7.39 -2.61
CA GLY A 15 -12.38 -7.11 -1.46
C GLY A 15 -11.99 -5.79 -0.80
N GLU A 16 -12.88 -5.27 0.04
CA GLU A 16 -12.60 -4.16 0.93
C GLU A 16 -11.93 -4.65 2.22
N LEU A 17 -10.92 -3.93 2.68
CA LEU A 17 -10.31 -4.12 3.99
C LEU A 17 -10.97 -3.19 5.01
N VAL A 18 -11.48 -3.79 6.08
CA VAL A 18 -12.04 -3.10 7.23
C VAL A 18 -11.20 -3.45 8.46
N SER A 19 -10.82 -2.46 9.28
CA SER A 19 -10.21 -2.74 10.58
C SER A 19 -11.31 -2.95 11.63
N GLY A 20 -11.14 -3.96 12.48
CA GLY A 20 -12.18 -4.44 13.40
C GLY A 20 -12.50 -3.57 14.62
N GLY A 21 -11.96 -2.34 14.72
CA GLY A 21 -12.12 -1.49 15.91
C GLY A 21 -13.21 -0.42 15.77
N LYS A 22 -13.12 0.40 14.72
CA LYS A 22 -14.04 1.48 14.36
C LYS A 22 -13.98 1.69 12.84
N TRP A 23 -15.05 2.18 12.22
CA TRP A 23 -15.06 2.49 10.78
C TRP A 23 -13.97 3.50 10.35
N GLN A 24 -13.40 4.23 11.32
CA GLN A 24 -12.33 5.22 11.15
C GLN A 24 -10.92 4.62 11.23
N ASP A 25 -10.78 3.42 11.79
CA ASP A 25 -9.48 2.75 11.85
C ASP A 25 -9.24 2.12 10.47
N ARG A 26 -8.61 2.84 9.55
CA ARG A 26 -8.22 2.29 8.25
C ARG A 26 -6.78 1.80 8.30
N LEU A 27 -6.47 0.77 7.52
CA LEU A 27 -5.08 0.39 7.29
C LEU A 27 -4.41 1.50 6.47
N GLU A 28 -3.35 2.07 7.01
CA GLU A 28 -2.64 3.19 6.39
C GLU A 28 -1.20 2.79 6.01
N LEU A 29 -0.81 3.12 4.78
CA LEU A 29 0.57 3.09 4.33
C LEU A 29 1.18 4.48 4.48
N ARG A 30 2.24 4.59 5.30
CA ARG A 30 2.91 5.87 5.61
C ARG A 30 4.35 5.86 5.12
N PHE A 31 4.76 6.94 4.46
CA PHE A 31 6.13 7.13 3.99
C PHE A 31 6.88 8.18 4.81
N GLY A 32 8.21 8.10 4.80
CA GLY A 32 9.06 9.20 5.22
C GLY A 32 9.03 10.36 4.21
N ARG A 33 9.59 11.49 4.61
CA ARG A 33 9.84 12.63 3.72
C ARG A 33 11.08 13.39 4.18
N GLN A 34 11.83 13.97 3.25
CA GLN A 34 12.95 14.85 3.58
C GLN A 34 12.47 16.13 4.29
N GLY A 35 12.89 16.28 5.56
CA GLY A 35 12.63 17.42 6.44
C GLY A 35 11.87 17.04 7.73
N LEU A 36 12.48 17.29 8.90
CA LEU A 36 11.99 16.86 10.23
C LEU A 36 10.55 17.30 10.59
N LEU A 37 10.04 18.35 9.95
CA LEU A 37 8.75 18.98 10.27
C LEU A 37 7.67 18.79 9.20
N LYS A 38 7.95 18.06 8.12
CA LYS A 38 6.94 17.85 7.06
C LYS A 38 5.98 16.72 7.44
N ALA A 39 4.69 16.92 7.17
CA ALA A 39 3.69 15.87 7.31
C ALA A 39 4.06 14.65 6.44
N ARG A 40 4.04 13.46 7.05
CA ARG A 40 4.30 12.19 6.38
C ARG A 40 3.19 11.90 5.35
N PRO A 41 3.54 11.58 4.09
CA PRO A 41 2.54 11.10 3.14
C PRO A 41 1.88 9.82 3.64
N THR A 42 0.55 9.82 3.69
CA THR A 42 -0.26 8.71 4.18
C THR A 42 -1.28 8.32 3.12
N PHE A 43 -1.47 7.01 2.94
CA PHE A 43 -2.39 6.45 1.96
C PHE A 43 -3.25 5.34 2.57
N ASP A 44 -4.55 5.43 2.37
CA ASP A 44 -5.48 4.37 2.75
C ASP A 44 -5.27 3.11 1.90
N ALA A 45 -4.96 2.00 2.55
CA ALA A 45 -4.89 0.67 1.98
C ALA A 45 -6.22 -0.08 2.21
N GLY A 46 -7.28 0.43 1.57
CA GLY A 46 -8.66 -0.04 1.79
C GLY A 46 -9.10 -1.24 0.96
N PHE A 47 -8.25 -1.75 0.06
CA PHE A 47 -8.61 -2.88 -0.83
C PHE A 47 -7.59 -4.00 -0.73
N ALA A 48 -8.02 -5.25 -0.92
CA ALA A 48 -7.11 -6.39 -0.96
C ALA A 48 -7.54 -7.53 -1.90
N ARG A 49 -6.59 -8.40 -2.20
CA ARG A 49 -6.79 -9.72 -2.83
C ARG A 49 -6.01 -10.77 -2.06
N ALA A 50 -6.58 -11.97 -1.92
CA ALA A 50 -5.90 -13.13 -1.38
C ALA A 50 -5.44 -14.07 -2.51
N CYS A 51 -4.24 -14.63 -2.41
CA CYS A 51 -3.84 -15.79 -3.19
C CYS A 51 -4.55 -17.03 -2.65
N ARG A 52 -5.27 -17.74 -3.51
CA ARG A 52 -6.05 -18.92 -3.12
C ARG A 52 -5.20 -20.18 -2.94
N ASP A 53 -3.93 -20.15 -3.32
CA ASP A 53 -3.01 -21.29 -3.19
C ASP A 53 -2.07 -21.15 -1.99
N CYS A 54 -1.44 -19.99 -1.75
CA CYS A 54 -0.51 -19.79 -0.63
C CYS A 54 -1.06 -18.92 0.52
N GLY A 55 -2.26 -18.34 0.37
CA GLY A 55 -2.88 -17.52 1.41
C GLY A 55 -2.34 -16.09 1.54
N ALA A 56 -1.33 -15.70 0.76
CA ALA A 56 -0.78 -14.33 0.79
C ALA A 56 -1.87 -13.28 0.50
N LEU A 57 -1.89 -12.21 1.32
CA LEU A 57 -2.83 -11.09 1.20
C LEU A 57 -2.11 -9.86 0.64
N PHE A 58 -2.59 -9.33 -0.48
CA PHE A 58 -2.04 -8.15 -1.14
C PHE A 58 -2.97 -6.97 -0.95
N THR A 59 -2.48 -5.88 -0.37
CA THR A 59 -3.25 -4.65 -0.18
C THR A 59 -2.98 -3.67 -1.31
N PHE A 60 -4.02 -2.95 -1.76
CA PHE A 60 -3.94 -2.03 -2.88
C PHE A 60 -4.51 -0.66 -2.53
N LEU A 61 -3.95 0.36 -3.16
CA LEU A 61 -4.45 1.73 -3.11
C LEU A 61 -5.67 1.90 -4.01
N SER A 62 -6.54 2.86 -3.65
CA SER A 62 -7.56 3.37 -4.57
C SER A 62 -6.92 3.98 -5.83
N ARG A 63 -7.70 4.17 -6.90
CA ARG A 63 -7.19 4.79 -8.14
C ARG A 63 -6.62 6.18 -7.88
N ASP A 64 -7.27 6.99 -7.05
CA ASP A 64 -6.84 8.35 -6.75
C ASP A 64 -5.62 8.36 -5.82
N SER A 65 -5.61 7.49 -4.81
CA SER A 65 -4.44 7.29 -3.94
C SER A 65 -3.22 6.83 -4.74
N ARG A 66 -3.40 5.94 -5.72
CA ARG A 66 -2.32 5.49 -6.62
C ARG A 66 -1.77 6.63 -7.48
N LYS A 67 -2.64 7.46 -8.07
CA LYS A 67 -2.20 8.64 -8.83
C LYS A 67 -1.42 9.62 -7.96
N ARG A 68 -1.87 9.83 -6.73
CA ARG A 68 -1.17 10.68 -5.76
C ARG A 68 0.19 10.11 -5.38
N LEU A 69 0.29 8.79 -5.18
CA LEU A 69 1.56 8.11 -4.91
C LEU A 69 2.54 8.30 -6.06
N ASP A 70 2.09 8.02 -7.28
CA ASP A 70 2.88 8.17 -8.52
C ASP A 70 3.45 9.58 -8.67
N ALA A 71 2.63 10.61 -8.39
CA ALA A 71 3.03 12.01 -8.49
C ALA A 71 4.09 12.46 -7.47
N ILE A 72 4.31 11.70 -6.39
CA ILE A 72 5.27 12.07 -5.33
C ILE A 72 6.34 11.01 -5.10
N ALA A 73 6.34 9.91 -5.85
CA ALA A 73 7.13 8.70 -5.56
C ALA A 73 8.62 8.99 -5.46
N ASP A 74 9.15 9.83 -6.35
CA ASP A 74 10.57 10.21 -6.39
C ASP A 74 11.02 11.03 -5.17
N ASP A 75 10.08 11.69 -4.48
CA ASP A 75 10.34 12.50 -3.28
C ASP A 75 10.19 11.71 -1.98
N LEU A 76 9.84 10.43 -2.05
CA LEU A 76 9.62 9.60 -0.88
C LEU A 76 10.92 9.04 -0.32
N THR A 77 10.93 8.89 1.00
CA THR A 77 11.92 8.06 1.69
C THR A 77 11.19 6.93 2.39
N ASP A 78 11.86 5.81 2.59
CA ASP A 78 11.33 4.79 3.50
C ASP A 78 11.27 5.31 4.95
N VAL A 79 10.70 4.50 5.84
CA VAL A 79 10.53 4.86 7.26
C VAL A 79 11.88 5.02 7.97
N GLU A 80 12.93 4.35 7.48
CA GLU A 80 14.30 4.42 7.99
C GLU A 80 15.09 5.61 7.43
N GLY A 81 14.51 6.39 6.52
CA GLY A 81 15.13 7.57 5.90
C GLY A 81 15.99 7.25 4.68
N ARG A 82 15.95 6.02 4.15
CA ARG A 82 16.58 5.67 2.88
C ARG A 82 15.76 6.24 1.73
N PRO A 83 16.40 6.85 0.72
CA PRO A 83 15.70 7.18 -0.53
C PRO A 83 15.09 5.92 -1.14
N THR A 84 13.85 6.00 -1.64
CA THR A 84 13.31 4.94 -2.49
C THR A 84 14.11 4.92 -3.79
N ALA A 85 14.53 3.72 -4.24
CA ALA A 85 15.24 3.57 -5.51
C ALA A 85 14.40 4.15 -6.66
N PRO A 86 15.02 4.78 -7.67
CA PRO A 86 14.28 5.31 -8.82
C PRO A 86 13.51 4.19 -9.54
N ALA A 87 12.31 4.53 -10.01
CA ALA A 87 11.39 3.64 -10.72
C ALA A 87 11.93 3.18 -12.08
#